data_AF-W8TKI0-F1
#
_entry.id   AF-W8TKI0-F1
#
_cell.length_a   1.000
_cell.length_b   1.000
_cell.length_c   1.000
_cell.angle_alpha   90.00
_cell.angle_beta   90.00
_cell.angle_gamma   90.00
#
_symmetry.space_group_name_H-M   'P 1'
#
loop_
_entity.id
_entity.type
_entity.pdbx_description
1 polymer ?
#
loop_
_entity_poly.entity_id
_entity_poly.type
_entity_poly.pdbx_seq_one_letter_code
_entity_poly.pdbx_strand_id
1 'polypeptide(L)'
;MKCKKQNHITQLVEFLDNNRYLAYLCGFDVFKDLPSYSVFQRFIRNIDNEQIKNLMKNQVLSLKKLGFIDNSFVSLDSTPVFANTKHNNPKSFSKNKFKKDNQPKSDNDCALGVHTASNSHNEKKHELYWGYKNHVLLDSISGLPIFEFTSPANTTDSEATIPLLKNVNSWFSLNEAHFIADKGYDTKAIHNFVLDDLLEHAFIPLNPRGKKGKKLLPAGNVICDAGLAMHKDGRQYFSDRIKQKFCCPFRTSTDDAACPFRHIHYFNGKKKRGCTRYITTGTDYRASINRESKFFKSIYALRTESERYNSRWKNLALEKPSARNISSISNLNTIGHICMLSIALAAIKDNSIDSTKSLSKLMKKAA
;
A
#
# COMPACT_ATOMS: atom_id res chain seq x y z
N MET A 1 -16.53 -28.81 -11.31
CA MET A 1 -17.36 -27.66 -10.84
C MET A 1 -17.13 -26.47 -11.77
N LYS A 2 -18.18 -25.86 -12.37
CA LYS A 2 -18.03 -24.67 -13.22
C LYS A 2 -17.96 -23.40 -12.34
N CYS A 3 -16.77 -22.96 -11.96
CA CYS A 3 -16.58 -21.65 -11.33
C CYS A 3 -16.42 -20.58 -12.41
N LYS A 4 -17.37 -19.65 -12.51
CA LYS A 4 -17.31 -18.53 -13.44
C LYS A 4 -17.37 -17.22 -12.67
N LYS A 5 -16.45 -16.32 -12.99
CA LYS A 5 -16.45 -14.94 -12.49
C LYS A 5 -17.65 -14.18 -13.06
N GLN A 6 -18.37 -13.47 -12.20
CA GLN A 6 -19.48 -12.59 -12.58
C GLN A 6 -19.17 -11.15 -12.15
N ASN A 7 -19.28 -10.18 -13.06
CA ASN A 7 -18.95 -8.78 -12.78
C ASN A 7 -20.14 -8.00 -12.21
N HIS A 8 -21.35 -8.46 -12.51
CA HIS A 8 -22.59 -7.80 -12.15
C HIS A 8 -23.54 -8.78 -11.45
N ILE A 9 -24.33 -8.27 -10.50
CA ILE A 9 -25.35 -9.05 -9.79
C ILE A 9 -26.36 -9.66 -10.78
N THR A 10 -26.72 -8.94 -11.85
CA THR A 10 -27.62 -9.48 -12.90
C THR A 10 -27.04 -10.72 -13.57
N GLN A 11 -25.74 -10.72 -13.88
CA GLN A 11 -25.04 -11.88 -14.43
C GLN A 11 -24.95 -13.03 -13.42
N LEU A 12 -24.82 -12.73 -12.12
CA LEU A 12 -24.86 -13.73 -11.06
C LEU A 12 -26.24 -14.41 -10.99
N VAL A 13 -27.32 -13.63 -11.00
CA VAL A 13 -28.70 -14.17 -10.97
C VAL A 13 -28.96 -15.04 -12.19
N GLU A 14 -28.66 -14.54 -13.39
CA GLU A 14 -28.79 -15.31 -14.64
C GLU A 14 -27.93 -16.59 -14.62
N PHE A 15 -26.71 -16.52 -14.09
CA PHE A 15 -25.84 -17.68 -13.99
C PHE A 15 -26.39 -18.73 -13.02
N LEU A 16 -26.89 -18.33 -11.85
CA LEU A 16 -27.47 -19.24 -10.86
C LEU A 16 -28.78 -19.86 -11.37
N ASP A 17 -29.61 -19.10 -12.07
CA ASP A 17 -30.86 -19.58 -12.65
C ASP A 17 -30.61 -20.66 -13.71
N ASN A 18 -29.62 -20.43 -14.57
CA ASN A 18 -29.15 -21.42 -15.56
C ASN A 18 -28.39 -22.61 -14.95
N ASN A 19 -28.00 -22.55 -13.67
CA ASN A 19 -27.23 -23.59 -12.98
C ASN A 19 -27.88 -23.94 -11.63
N ARG A 20 -29.12 -24.46 -11.67
CA ARG A 20 -29.92 -24.76 -10.47
C ARG A 20 -29.21 -25.65 -9.43
N TYR A 21 -28.38 -26.60 -9.86
CA TYR A 21 -27.57 -27.39 -8.92
C TYR A 21 -26.59 -26.52 -8.12
N LEU A 22 -25.96 -25.53 -8.77
CA LEU A 22 -25.08 -24.60 -8.07
C LEU A 22 -25.88 -23.65 -7.17
N ALA A 23 -27.06 -23.20 -7.59
CA ALA A 23 -27.95 -22.42 -6.73
C ALA A 23 -28.32 -23.20 -5.45
N TYR A 24 -28.64 -24.48 -5.57
CA TYR A 24 -28.86 -25.37 -4.43
C TYR A 24 -27.63 -25.47 -3.51
N LEU A 25 -26.43 -25.66 -4.07
CA LEU A 25 -25.19 -25.68 -3.29
C LEU A 25 -24.89 -24.34 -2.58
N CYS A 26 -25.35 -23.22 -3.15
CA CYS A 26 -25.29 -21.91 -2.52
C CYS A 26 -26.38 -21.71 -1.43
N GLY A 27 -27.23 -22.71 -1.18
CA GLY A 27 -28.28 -22.67 -0.17
C GLY A 27 -29.59 -22.04 -0.63
N PHE A 28 -29.78 -21.83 -1.95
CA PHE A 28 -31.06 -21.37 -2.48
C PHE A 28 -32.05 -22.52 -2.65
N ASP A 29 -33.32 -22.22 -2.39
CA ASP A 29 -34.45 -23.10 -2.67
C ASP A 29 -34.71 -23.11 -4.18
N VAL A 30 -34.40 -24.21 -4.86
CA VAL A 30 -34.51 -24.34 -6.33
C VAL A 30 -35.96 -24.37 -6.85
N PHE A 31 -36.94 -24.46 -5.95
CA PHE A 31 -38.36 -24.36 -6.28
C PHE A 31 -38.91 -22.94 -6.19
N LYS A 32 -38.10 -21.98 -5.71
CA LYS A 32 -38.48 -20.57 -5.61
C LYS A 32 -37.61 -19.72 -6.54
N ASP A 33 -38.16 -18.56 -6.90
CA ASP A 33 -37.39 -17.57 -7.64
C ASP A 33 -36.19 -17.09 -6.82
N LEU A 34 -35.06 -16.89 -7.49
CA LEU A 34 -33.88 -16.31 -6.87
C LEU A 34 -34.16 -14.89 -6.37
N PRO A 35 -33.46 -14.43 -5.32
CA PRO A 35 -33.59 -13.06 -4.85
C PRO A 35 -33.35 -12.04 -5.98
N SER A 36 -34.18 -10.99 -6.02
CA SER A 36 -34.03 -9.94 -7.01
C SER A 36 -32.71 -9.17 -6.85
N TYR A 37 -32.32 -8.44 -7.88
CA TYR A 37 -31.15 -7.55 -7.86
C TYR A 37 -31.09 -6.66 -6.61
N SER A 38 -32.22 -6.04 -6.26
CA SER A 38 -32.33 -5.15 -5.10
C SER A 38 -32.08 -5.85 -3.77
N VAL A 39 -32.43 -7.14 -3.66
CA VAL A 39 -32.17 -7.95 -2.45
C VAL A 39 -30.69 -8.23 -2.32
N PHE A 40 -30.00 -8.66 -3.39
CA PHE A 40 -28.55 -8.85 -3.39
C PHE A 40 -27.79 -7.55 -3.09
N GLN A 41 -28.20 -6.43 -3.69
CA GLN A 41 -27.57 -5.14 -3.44
C GLN A 41 -27.73 -4.72 -1.97
N ARG A 42 -28.92 -4.91 -1.38
CA ARG A 42 -29.17 -4.63 0.04
C ARG A 42 -28.37 -5.56 0.93
N PHE A 43 -28.29 -6.84 0.60
CA PHE A 43 -27.47 -7.82 1.32
C PHE A 43 -26.00 -7.38 1.36
N ILE A 44 -25.39 -7.10 0.20
CA ILE A 44 -23.99 -6.65 0.12
C ILE A 44 -23.75 -5.36 0.91
N ARG A 45 -24.72 -4.44 0.93
CA ARG A 45 -24.60 -3.18 1.69
C ARG A 45 -24.73 -3.38 3.20
N ASN A 46 -25.65 -4.24 3.64
CA ASN A 46 -26.09 -4.31 5.03
C ASN A 46 -25.50 -5.47 5.82
N ILE A 47 -24.87 -6.44 5.14
CA ILE A 47 -24.13 -7.49 5.85
C ILE A 47 -23.02 -6.86 6.69
N ASP A 48 -22.92 -7.30 7.94
CA ASP A 48 -21.89 -6.84 8.84
C ASP A 48 -20.51 -7.29 8.33
N ASN A 49 -19.64 -6.31 8.07
CA ASN A 49 -18.30 -6.56 7.57
C ASN A 49 -17.47 -7.38 8.57
N GLU A 50 -17.72 -7.24 9.87
CA GLU A 50 -17.00 -7.98 10.90
C GLU A 50 -17.29 -9.48 10.82
N GLN A 51 -18.53 -9.88 10.54
CA GLN A 51 -18.90 -11.28 10.32
C GLN A 51 -18.14 -11.89 9.13
N ILE A 52 -18.01 -11.14 8.03
CA ILE A 52 -17.27 -11.60 6.85
C ILE A 52 -15.76 -11.67 7.16
N LYS A 53 -15.21 -10.68 7.86
CA LYS A 53 -13.80 -10.69 8.29
C LYS A 53 -13.49 -11.85 9.23
N ASN A 54 -14.42 -12.23 10.11
CA ASN A 54 -14.27 -13.41 10.96
C ASN A 54 -14.20 -14.69 10.14
N LEU A 55 -14.95 -14.81 9.04
CA LEU A 55 -14.81 -15.93 8.10
C LEU A 55 -13.42 -15.95 7.44
N MET A 56 -12.95 -14.80 6.94
CA MET A 56 -11.59 -14.68 6.39
C MET A 56 -10.52 -15.09 7.41
N LYS A 57 -10.62 -14.57 8.63
CA LYS A 57 -9.74 -14.92 9.76
C LYS A 57 -9.71 -16.42 10.02
N ASN A 58 -10.87 -17.09 10.03
CA ASN A 58 -10.93 -18.53 10.23
C ASN A 58 -10.21 -19.31 9.10
N GLN A 59 -10.31 -18.85 7.85
CA GLN A 59 -9.57 -19.45 6.74
C GLN A 59 -8.06 -19.28 6.89
N VAL A 60 -7.60 -18.10 7.30
CA VAL A 60 -6.19 -17.80 7.56
C VAL A 60 -5.64 -18.69 8.68
N LEU A 61 -6.37 -18.79 9.80
CA LEU A 61 -5.98 -19.68 10.91
C LEU A 61 -5.96 -21.16 10.47
N SER A 62 -6.88 -21.59 9.61
CA SER A 62 -6.87 -22.95 9.06
C SER A 62 -5.63 -23.19 8.19
N LEU A 63 -5.28 -22.23 7.32
CA LEU A 63 -4.09 -22.33 6.47
C LEU A 63 -2.78 -22.29 7.27
N LYS A 64 -2.73 -21.51 8.36
CA LYS A 64 -1.62 -21.51 9.32
C LYS A 64 -1.48 -22.87 10.00
N LYS A 65 -2.59 -23.46 10.47
CA LYS A 65 -2.61 -24.80 11.09
C LYS A 65 -2.15 -25.89 10.11
N LEU A 66 -2.47 -25.75 8.83
CA LEU A 66 -2.02 -26.64 7.77
C LEU A 66 -0.56 -26.40 7.34
N GLY A 67 0.12 -25.38 7.88
CA GLY A 67 1.51 -25.06 7.57
C GLY A 67 1.74 -24.31 6.24
N PHE A 68 0.68 -23.78 5.62
CA PHE A 68 0.78 -23.06 4.33
C PHE A 68 0.96 -21.56 4.47
N ILE A 69 0.60 -20.98 5.62
CA ILE A 69 0.95 -19.61 5.98
C ILE A 69 2.01 -19.72 7.07
N ASP A 70 3.21 -19.22 6.80
CA ASP A 70 4.30 -19.32 7.77
C ASP A 70 4.44 -18.09 8.65
N ASN A 71 4.05 -16.88 8.23
CA ASN A 71 4.11 -15.58 8.93
C ASN A 71 5.50 -14.95 9.16
N SER A 72 6.57 -15.52 8.60
CA SER A 72 7.95 -15.03 8.76
C SER A 72 8.24 -13.77 7.96
N PHE A 73 7.61 -13.61 6.79
CA PHE A 73 7.76 -12.42 5.94
C PHE A 73 6.39 -11.88 5.57
N VAL A 74 6.02 -10.74 6.13
CA VAL A 74 4.73 -10.11 5.84
C VAL A 74 4.93 -8.85 5.00
N SER A 75 4.12 -8.70 3.96
CA SER A 75 4.11 -7.49 3.14
C SER A 75 2.78 -6.76 3.22
N LEU A 76 2.84 -5.44 3.34
CA LEU A 76 1.67 -4.57 3.31
C LEU A 76 1.70 -3.71 2.05
N ASP A 77 0.65 -3.82 1.26
CA ASP A 77 0.45 -2.98 0.07
C ASP A 77 -0.99 -2.50 -0.02
N SER A 78 -1.19 -1.34 -0.63
CA SER A 78 -2.51 -0.77 -0.87
C SER A 78 -2.80 -0.71 -2.36
N THR A 79 -4.00 -1.14 -2.74
CA THR A 79 -4.43 -1.14 -4.15
C THR A 79 -5.64 -0.23 -4.33
N PRO A 80 -5.68 0.60 -5.40
CA PRO A 80 -6.80 1.50 -5.62
C PRO A 80 -8.07 0.73 -5.97
N VAL A 81 -9.20 1.23 -5.46
CA VAL A 81 -10.54 0.78 -5.82
C VAL A 81 -11.32 1.99 -6.33
N PHE A 82 -11.61 2.02 -7.62
CA PHE A 82 -12.24 3.17 -8.27
C PHE A 82 -13.73 3.19 -7.97
N ALA A 83 -14.23 4.30 -7.44
CA ALA A 83 -15.66 4.48 -7.24
C ALA A 83 -16.42 4.44 -8.58
N ASN A 84 -17.62 3.87 -8.55
CA ASN A 84 -18.53 3.87 -9.69
C ASN A 84 -19.18 5.25 -9.89
N THR A 85 -18.41 6.17 -10.47
CA THR A 85 -18.80 7.55 -10.77
C THR A 85 -18.41 7.96 -12.20
N LYS A 86 -19.21 8.85 -12.79
CA LYS A 86 -18.88 9.50 -14.07
C LYS A 86 -17.56 10.26 -14.04
N HIS A 87 -17.07 10.68 -12.86
CA HIS A 87 -15.81 11.42 -12.74
C HIS A 87 -14.59 10.55 -13.06
N ASN A 88 -14.65 9.25 -12.75
CA ASN A 88 -13.60 8.29 -13.10
C ASN A 88 -13.69 7.81 -14.56
N ASN A 89 -14.76 8.16 -15.29
CA ASN A 89 -14.90 7.81 -16.70
C ASN A 89 -14.05 8.78 -17.56
N PRO A 90 -13.01 8.29 -18.26
CA PRO A 90 -12.21 9.12 -19.16
C PRO A 90 -13.06 9.82 -20.23
N LYS A 91 -14.11 9.14 -20.71
CA LYS A 91 -15.03 9.63 -21.75
C LYS A 91 -16.07 10.65 -21.26
N SER A 92 -16.12 10.96 -19.96
CA SER A 92 -17.06 11.98 -19.46
C SER A 92 -16.63 13.40 -19.88
N PHE A 93 -17.57 14.26 -20.27
CA PHE A 93 -17.29 15.68 -20.57
C PHE A 93 -17.39 16.60 -19.33
N SER A 94 -17.53 16.02 -18.13
CA SER A 94 -17.62 16.80 -16.89
C SER A 94 -16.36 17.66 -16.70
N LYS A 95 -16.51 18.98 -16.55
CA LYS A 95 -15.39 19.88 -16.20
C LYS A 95 -14.96 19.61 -14.75
N ASN A 96 -13.69 19.86 -14.42
CA ASN A 96 -13.17 19.84 -13.06
C ASN A 96 -13.41 18.50 -12.29
N LYS A 97 -13.37 17.35 -12.97
CA LYS A 97 -13.72 16.05 -12.39
C LYS A 97 -12.94 15.68 -11.13
N PHE A 98 -11.69 16.13 -11.02
CA PHE A 98 -10.77 15.75 -9.95
C PHE A 98 -10.41 16.93 -9.04
N LYS A 99 -11.31 17.93 -8.93
CA LYS A 99 -11.17 18.94 -7.88
C LYS A 99 -11.80 18.44 -6.57
N LYS A 100 -11.16 18.72 -5.44
CA LYS A 100 -11.60 18.24 -4.12
C LYS A 100 -13.00 18.69 -3.72
N ASP A 101 -13.42 19.87 -4.17
CA ASP A 101 -14.74 20.46 -3.95
C ASP A 101 -15.85 19.84 -4.83
N ASN A 102 -15.48 19.04 -5.83
CA ASN A 102 -16.40 18.39 -6.77
C ASN A 102 -16.64 16.91 -6.41
N GLN A 103 -17.11 16.66 -5.19
CA GLN A 103 -17.40 15.32 -4.67
C GLN A 103 -18.47 14.60 -5.53
N PRO A 104 -18.25 13.34 -5.93
CA PRO A 104 -19.25 12.55 -6.63
C PRO A 104 -20.57 12.36 -5.85
N LYS A 105 -21.68 12.92 -6.34
CA LYS A 105 -23.02 12.71 -5.75
C LYS A 105 -23.49 11.25 -5.73
N SER A 106 -22.94 10.41 -6.62
CA SER A 106 -23.28 8.99 -6.69
C SER A 106 -22.61 8.17 -5.59
N ASP A 107 -21.55 8.69 -4.98
CA ASP A 107 -20.79 7.99 -3.95
C ASP A 107 -20.15 9.02 -3.00
N ASN A 108 -20.87 9.37 -1.93
CA ASN A 108 -20.44 10.41 -0.99
C ASN A 108 -19.30 9.95 -0.07
N ASP A 109 -19.08 8.64 0.06
CA ASP A 109 -18.07 8.09 0.97
C ASP A 109 -16.68 7.97 0.31
N CYS A 110 -16.63 8.03 -1.03
CA CYS A 110 -15.37 7.95 -1.76
C CYS A 110 -14.54 9.23 -1.57
N ALA A 111 -13.23 9.13 -1.73
CA ALA A 111 -12.36 10.29 -1.63
C ALA A 111 -11.43 10.43 -2.85
N LEU A 112 -10.87 11.62 -3.03
CA LEU A 112 -9.91 11.87 -4.10
C LEU A 112 -8.54 11.31 -3.71
N GLY A 113 -8.07 10.32 -4.46
CA GLY A 113 -6.76 9.70 -4.33
C GLY A 113 -5.84 9.99 -5.52
N VAL A 114 -4.57 9.64 -5.33
CA VAL A 114 -3.54 9.65 -6.38
C VAL A 114 -3.05 8.22 -6.56
N HIS A 115 -3.01 7.74 -7.79
CA HIS A 115 -2.40 6.47 -8.17
C HIS A 115 -1.34 6.69 -9.26
N THR A 116 -0.41 5.76 -9.41
CA THR A 116 0.62 5.83 -10.47
C THR A 116 0.12 5.03 -11.66
N ALA A 117 -0.11 5.68 -12.80
CA ALA A 117 -0.72 5.07 -13.98
C ALA A 117 0.21 4.14 -14.78
N SER A 118 1.53 4.26 -14.57
CA SER A 118 2.55 3.49 -15.28
C SER A 118 3.60 2.93 -14.33
N ASN A 119 3.89 1.63 -14.49
CA ASN A 119 5.05 0.97 -13.88
C ASN A 119 6.35 1.21 -14.67
N SER A 120 6.34 2.06 -15.71
CA SER A 120 7.54 2.36 -16.49
C SER A 120 8.52 3.17 -15.63
N HIS A 121 9.79 2.79 -15.66
CA HIS A 121 10.83 3.44 -14.86
C HIS A 121 11.05 4.93 -15.23
N ASN A 122 10.68 5.34 -16.45
CA ASN A 122 11.05 6.64 -17.01
C ASN A 122 9.92 7.69 -17.02
N GLU A 123 8.65 7.31 -16.87
CA GLU A 123 7.54 8.26 -16.79
C GLU A 123 6.59 7.85 -15.68
N LYS A 124 6.60 8.53 -14.53
CA LYS A 124 5.56 8.37 -13.51
C LYS A 124 4.44 9.36 -13.78
N LYS A 125 3.47 8.95 -14.59
CA LYS A 125 2.21 9.70 -14.72
C LYS A 125 1.37 9.40 -13.48
N HIS A 126 1.15 10.42 -12.65
CA HIS A 126 0.23 10.32 -11.53
C HIS A 126 -1.17 10.64 -12.02
N GLU A 127 -2.11 9.73 -11.79
CA GLU A 127 -3.52 9.90 -12.11
C GLU A 127 -4.32 10.11 -10.83
N LEU A 128 -5.20 11.10 -10.88
CA LEU A 128 -6.19 11.33 -9.84
C LEU A 128 -7.37 10.40 -10.08
N TYR A 129 -7.94 9.87 -8.99
CA TYR A 129 -9.14 9.06 -9.05
C TYR A 129 -10.02 9.30 -7.82
N TRP A 130 -11.33 9.13 -7.97
CA TRP A 130 -12.25 9.05 -6.84
C TRP A 130 -12.40 7.59 -6.41
N GLY A 131 -12.30 7.29 -5.14
CA GLY A 131 -12.45 5.92 -4.70
C GLY A 131 -11.99 5.63 -3.30
N TYR A 132 -11.52 4.40 -3.15
CA TYR A 132 -11.05 3.79 -1.93
C TYR A 132 -9.67 3.16 -2.15
N LYS A 133 -9.05 2.73 -1.07
CA LYS A 133 -7.89 1.86 -1.07
C LYS A 133 -8.24 0.59 -0.32
N ASN A 134 -7.91 -0.55 -0.91
CA ASN A 134 -7.90 -1.82 -0.23
C ASN A 134 -6.47 -2.13 0.22
N HIS A 135 -6.24 -2.17 1.52
CA HIS A 135 -4.94 -2.45 2.12
C HIS A 135 -4.89 -3.92 2.48
N VAL A 136 -3.86 -4.63 2.02
CA VAL A 136 -3.77 -6.08 2.17
C VAL A 136 -2.44 -6.42 2.84
N LEU A 137 -2.52 -7.09 3.99
CA LEU A 137 -1.38 -7.74 4.61
C LEU A 137 -1.28 -9.16 4.05
N LEU A 138 -0.13 -9.50 3.50
CA LEU A 138 0.13 -10.75 2.80
C LEU A 138 1.26 -11.51 3.49
N ASP A 139 1.14 -12.83 3.55
CA ASP A 139 2.28 -13.71 3.76
C ASP A 139 3.11 -13.79 2.46
N SER A 140 4.32 -13.24 2.47
CA SER A 140 5.14 -13.01 1.28
C SER A 140 5.78 -14.29 0.76
N ILE A 141 5.76 -15.38 1.53
CA ILE A 141 6.25 -16.70 1.10
C ILE A 141 5.13 -17.43 0.36
N SER A 142 3.99 -17.64 1.01
CA SER A 142 2.84 -18.33 0.41
C SER A 142 2.08 -17.49 -0.59
N GLY A 143 2.23 -16.16 -0.57
CA GLY A 143 1.47 -15.23 -1.39
C GLY A 143 -0.04 -15.26 -1.09
N LEU A 144 -0.43 -15.58 0.14
CA LEU A 144 -1.81 -15.62 0.64
C LEU A 144 -2.11 -14.42 1.56
N PRO A 145 -3.32 -13.86 1.52
CA PRO A 145 -3.70 -12.71 2.33
C PRO A 145 -3.91 -13.15 3.78
N ILE A 146 -3.36 -12.40 4.74
CA ILE A 146 -3.59 -12.56 6.18
C ILE A 146 -4.73 -11.66 6.63
N PHE A 147 -4.76 -10.41 6.16
CA PHE A 147 -5.75 -9.43 6.58
C PHE A 147 -5.98 -8.38 5.50
N GLU A 148 -7.15 -7.75 5.52
CA GLU A 148 -7.47 -6.61 4.67
C GLU A 148 -8.33 -5.58 5.40
N PHE A 149 -8.22 -4.32 4.97
CA PHE A 149 -9.28 -3.35 5.23
C PHE A 149 -9.39 -2.34 4.08
N THR A 150 -10.59 -1.80 3.93
CA THR A 150 -10.89 -0.75 2.96
C THR A 150 -10.94 0.61 3.64
N SER A 151 -10.36 1.62 2.99
CA SER A 151 -10.35 3.02 3.45
C SER A 151 -10.65 3.98 2.31
N PRO A 152 -11.08 5.22 2.57
CA PRO A 152 -11.17 6.26 1.55
C PRO A 152 -9.80 6.53 0.89
N ALA A 153 -9.78 6.87 -0.41
CA ALA A 153 -8.54 6.94 -1.17
C ALA A 153 -7.56 8.07 -0.76
N ASN A 154 -8.00 9.05 0.02
CA ASN A 154 -7.16 10.10 0.59
C ASN A 154 -6.41 9.66 1.87
N THR A 155 -6.73 8.49 2.44
CA THR A 155 -6.06 7.94 3.61
C THR A 155 -4.59 7.70 3.30
N THR A 156 -3.69 8.16 4.17
CA THR A 156 -2.25 7.92 4.00
C THR A 156 -1.93 6.50 4.40
N ASP A 157 -1.20 5.76 3.57
CA ASP A 157 -0.91 4.35 3.83
C ASP A 157 -0.16 4.13 5.16
N SER A 158 0.74 5.06 5.50
CA SER A 158 1.46 5.03 6.78
C SER A 158 0.58 5.23 8.01
N GLU A 159 -0.50 6.02 7.90
CA GLU A 159 -1.41 6.29 9.04
C GLU A 159 -2.20 5.05 9.43
N ALA A 160 -2.53 4.21 8.45
CA ALA A 160 -3.35 3.02 8.68
C ALA A 160 -2.54 1.77 9.06
N THR A 161 -1.20 1.83 8.95
CA THR A 161 -0.33 0.66 9.14
C THR A 161 -0.30 0.15 10.58
N ILE A 162 -0.01 1.01 11.56
CA ILE A 162 0.13 0.58 12.97
C ILE A 162 -1.21 0.05 13.53
N PRO A 163 -2.35 0.73 13.32
CA PRO A 163 -3.65 0.19 13.75
C PRO A 163 -3.95 -1.18 13.14
N LEU A 164 -3.62 -1.39 11.86
CA LEU A 164 -3.75 -2.68 11.19
C LEU A 164 -2.88 -3.74 11.86
N LEU A 165 -1.59 -3.46 12.03
CA LEU A 165 -0.65 -4.45 12.59
C LEU A 165 -1.03 -4.83 14.03
N LYS A 166 -1.47 -3.87 14.85
CA LYS A 166 -1.98 -4.15 16.19
C LYS A 166 -3.22 -5.06 16.19
N ASN A 167 -4.16 -4.80 15.27
CA ASN A 167 -5.34 -5.65 15.11
C ASN A 167 -4.94 -7.08 14.73
N VAL A 168 -4.11 -7.24 13.71
CA VAL A 168 -3.67 -8.58 13.29
C VAL A 168 -2.92 -9.30 14.40
N ASN A 169 -1.98 -8.62 15.07
CA ASN A 169 -1.17 -9.23 16.14
C ASN A 169 -2.02 -9.70 17.34
N SER A 170 -3.24 -9.19 17.51
CA SER A 170 -4.13 -9.60 18.61
C SER A 170 -4.74 -11.00 18.41
N TRP A 171 -4.72 -11.55 17.19
CA TRP A 171 -5.30 -12.87 16.89
C TRP A 171 -4.45 -13.75 15.98
N PHE A 172 -3.40 -13.18 15.38
CA PHE A 172 -2.42 -13.86 14.56
C PHE A 172 -1.06 -13.25 14.85
N SER A 173 -0.18 -14.00 15.52
CA SER A 173 1.14 -13.50 15.91
C SER A 173 1.91 -13.00 14.69
N LEU A 174 2.38 -11.77 14.78
CA LEU A 174 3.33 -11.13 13.87
C LEU A 174 4.69 -10.92 14.55
N ASN A 175 4.88 -11.47 15.77
CA ASN A 175 6.18 -11.43 16.44
C ASN A 175 7.21 -12.16 15.58
N GLU A 176 8.40 -11.57 15.46
CA GLU A 176 9.52 -12.06 14.64
C GLU A 176 9.20 -12.08 13.12
N ALA A 177 8.13 -11.39 12.69
CA ALA A 177 7.81 -11.25 11.28
C ALA A 177 8.57 -10.08 10.64
N HIS A 178 9.37 -10.36 9.62
CA HIS A 178 10.00 -9.32 8.81
C HIS A 178 8.93 -8.54 8.04
N PHE A 179 8.83 -7.24 8.33
CA PHE A 179 7.82 -6.37 7.73
C PHE A 179 8.32 -5.71 6.46
N ILE A 180 7.61 -5.88 5.35
CA ILE A 180 8.00 -5.38 4.03
C ILE A 180 6.94 -4.42 3.53
N ALA A 181 7.33 -3.22 3.10
CA ALA A 181 6.38 -2.27 2.54
C ALA A 181 7.06 -1.30 1.56
N ASP A 182 6.25 -0.65 0.74
CA ASP A 182 6.69 0.36 -0.20
C ASP A 182 7.25 1.61 0.50
N LYS A 183 8.02 2.42 -0.23
CA LYS A 183 8.56 3.70 0.28
C LYS A 183 7.49 4.67 0.84
N GLY A 184 6.21 4.49 0.48
CA GLY A 184 5.10 5.28 1.05
C GLY A 184 4.93 5.08 2.55
N TYR A 185 5.36 3.93 3.07
CA TYR A 185 5.25 3.49 4.47
C TYR A 185 6.47 3.89 5.32
N ASP A 186 7.45 4.59 4.75
CA ASP A 186 8.71 4.90 5.39
C ASP A 186 8.59 6.01 6.45
N THR A 187 8.18 5.63 7.67
CA THR A 187 8.03 6.53 8.83
C THR A 187 8.76 5.99 10.05
N LYS A 188 9.26 6.88 10.93
CA LYS A 188 9.92 6.46 12.17
C LYS A 188 9.03 5.58 13.04
N ALA A 189 7.74 5.93 13.14
CA ALA A 189 6.77 5.21 13.95
C ALA A 189 6.59 3.75 13.51
N ILE A 190 6.50 3.49 12.20
CA ILE A 190 6.38 2.12 11.68
C ILE A 190 7.65 1.33 11.96
N HIS A 191 8.82 1.92 11.70
CA HIS A 191 10.10 1.25 11.96
C HIS A 191 10.26 0.87 13.44
N ASN A 192 9.93 1.78 14.36
CA ASN A 192 10.00 1.52 15.79
C ASN A 192 8.96 0.48 16.22
N PHE A 193 7.72 0.54 15.73
CA PHE A 193 6.70 -0.47 16.06
C PHE A 193 7.13 -1.88 15.63
N VAL A 194 7.72 -2.02 14.45
CA VAL A 194 8.23 -3.34 13.99
C VAL A 194 9.39 -3.82 14.87
N LEU A 195 10.28 -2.91 15.29
CA LEU A 195 11.40 -3.28 16.17
C LEU A 195 10.95 -3.62 17.59
N ASP A 196 10.10 -2.78 18.19
CA ASP A 196 9.80 -2.80 19.61
C ASP A 196 8.62 -3.72 19.92
N ASP A 197 7.58 -3.74 19.07
CA ASP A 197 6.36 -4.55 19.28
C ASP A 197 6.40 -5.88 18.51
N LEU A 198 6.97 -5.91 17.30
CA LEU A 198 7.11 -7.15 16.52
C LEU A 198 8.47 -7.83 16.70
N LEU A 199 9.41 -7.20 17.42
CA LEU A 199 10.75 -7.74 17.69
C LEU A 199 11.58 -8.04 16.44
N GLU A 200 11.35 -7.29 15.35
CA GLU A 200 11.94 -7.62 14.04
C GLU A 200 12.29 -6.37 13.20
N HIS A 201 12.80 -6.60 11.98
CA HIS A 201 13.23 -5.53 11.08
C HIS A 201 12.18 -5.13 10.01
N ALA A 202 12.11 -3.82 9.75
CA ALA A 202 11.30 -3.25 8.67
C ALA A 202 12.12 -3.02 7.39
N PHE A 203 11.73 -3.67 6.30
CA PHE A 203 12.33 -3.59 4.98
C PHE A 203 11.56 -2.60 4.10
N ILE A 204 11.76 -1.32 4.38
CA ILE A 204 11.09 -0.21 3.69
C ILE A 204 12.13 0.73 3.07
N PRO A 205 12.10 0.98 1.73
CA PRO A 205 13.03 1.91 1.10
C PRO A 205 12.85 3.34 1.60
N LEU A 206 13.94 4.11 1.62
CA LEU A 206 13.86 5.52 2.03
C LEU A 206 12.95 6.32 1.09
N ASN A 207 12.03 7.07 1.67
CA ASN A 207 11.22 8.04 0.96
C ASN A 207 12.01 9.35 0.79
N PRO A 208 12.35 9.75 -0.45
CA PRO A 208 13.12 10.97 -0.69
C PRO A 208 12.27 12.25 -0.61
N ARG A 209 10.94 12.14 -0.46
CA ARG A 209 10.03 13.31 -0.47
C ARG A 209 10.53 14.40 0.49
N GLY A 210 10.63 15.62 -0.03
CA GLY A 210 11.07 16.80 0.71
C GLY A 210 12.59 16.98 0.85
N LYS A 211 13.43 16.00 0.45
CA LYS A 211 14.89 16.19 0.43
C LYS A 211 15.34 16.81 -0.89
N LYS A 212 15.77 18.07 -0.86
CA LYS A 212 16.56 18.65 -1.95
C LYS A 212 17.92 17.92 -1.99
N GLY A 213 18.26 17.34 -3.14
CA GLY A 213 19.58 16.76 -3.37
C GLY A 213 20.65 17.81 -3.12
N LYS A 214 21.62 17.51 -2.26
CA LYS A 214 22.76 18.38 -2.00
C LYS A 214 23.93 17.84 -2.78
N LYS A 215 24.62 18.70 -3.53
CA LYS A 215 25.91 18.36 -4.12
C LYS A 215 26.92 18.22 -2.98
N LEU A 216 27.51 17.03 -2.87
CA LEU A 216 28.50 16.69 -1.86
C LEU A 216 29.80 16.31 -2.57
N LEU A 217 30.92 16.72 -2.02
CA LEU A 217 32.22 16.15 -2.38
C LEU A 217 32.34 14.72 -1.81
N PRO A 218 33.24 13.87 -2.34
CA PRO A 218 33.54 12.56 -1.77
C PRO A 218 33.91 12.60 -0.29
N ALA A 219 34.58 13.68 0.16
CA ALA A 219 34.92 13.93 1.56
C ALA A 219 33.71 14.32 2.46
N GLY A 220 32.51 14.44 1.89
CA GLY A 220 31.27 14.76 2.59
C GLY A 220 31.00 16.26 2.80
N ASN A 221 31.78 17.14 2.18
CA ASN A 221 31.57 18.59 2.23
C ASN A 221 30.44 19.01 1.28
N VAL A 222 29.57 19.92 1.74
CA VAL A 222 28.53 20.52 0.90
C VAL A 222 29.14 21.48 -0.10
N ILE A 223 28.69 21.42 -1.35
CA ILE A 223 29.01 22.42 -2.37
C ILE A 223 27.91 23.47 -2.37
N CYS A 224 28.28 24.75 -2.24
CA CYS A 224 27.32 25.85 -2.31
C CYS A 224 26.90 26.14 -3.76
N ASP A 225 25.92 27.04 -3.94
CA ASP A 225 25.40 27.37 -5.27
C ASP A 225 26.46 28.03 -6.18
N ALA A 226 27.54 28.54 -5.60
CA ALA A 226 28.72 29.06 -6.29
C ALA A 226 29.72 27.99 -6.75
N GLY A 227 29.45 26.70 -6.52
CA GLY A 227 30.39 25.61 -6.82
C GLY A 227 31.52 25.42 -5.81
N LEU A 228 31.52 26.16 -4.70
CA LEU A 228 32.60 26.13 -3.70
C LEU A 228 32.31 25.12 -2.58
N ALA A 229 33.35 24.42 -2.14
CA ALA A 229 33.30 23.52 -1.00
C ALA A 229 33.15 24.29 0.32
N MET A 230 32.10 23.99 1.07
CA MET A 230 31.83 24.60 2.37
C MET A 230 32.60 23.89 3.50
N HIS A 231 32.99 24.63 4.54
CA HIS A 231 33.64 24.07 5.73
C HIS A 231 32.63 23.60 6.77
N LYS A 232 32.94 22.52 7.50
CA LYS A 232 32.16 22.07 8.66
C LYS A 232 32.29 23.10 9.79
N ASP A 233 31.17 23.54 10.37
CA ASP A 233 31.12 24.59 11.41
C ASP A 233 30.28 24.13 12.61
N GLY A 234 30.83 23.23 13.44
CA GLY A 234 30.14 22.71 14.62
C GLY A 234 28.95 21.79 14.31
N ARG A 235 28.41 21.19 15.38
CA ARG A 235 27.26 20.27 15.33
C ARG A 235 26.24 20.67 16.39
N GLN A 236 24.98 20.50 16.05
CA GLN A 236 23.87 20.55 17.01
C GLN A 236 23.35 19.14 17.21
N TYR A 237 23.25 18.72 18.47
CA TYR A 237 22.75 17.42 18.87
C TYR A 237 21.30 17.59 19.34
N PHE A 238 20.40 16.79 18.77
CA PHE A 238 19.02 16.66 19.20
C PHE A 238 18.80 15.19 19.60
N SER A 239 17.68 14.91 20.28
CA SER A 239 17.34 13.54 20.71
C SER A 239 17.25 12.55 19.53
N ASP A 240 16.79 13.01 18.36
CA ASP A 240 16.45 12.13 17.23
C ASP A 240 17.31 12.36 15.97
N ARG A 241 18.24 13.32 16.01
CA ARG A 241 19.07 13.72 14.88
C ARG A 241 20.28 14.55 15.27
N ILE A 242 21.28 14.52 14.41
CA ILE A 242 22.43 15.42 14.44
C ILE A 242 22.35 16.36 13.25
N LYS A 243 22.52 17.66 13.51
CA LYS A 243 22.57 18.70 12.48
C LYS A 243 24.00 19.23 12.36
N GLN A 244 24.69 18.79 11.32
CA GLN A 244 26.00 19.31 10.93
C GLN A 244 25.82 20.61 10.16
N LYS A 245 26.41 21.70 10.65
CA LYS A 245 26.42 22.97 9.95
C LYS A 245 27.62 23.06 9.02
N PHE A 246 27.39 23.70 7.87
CA PHE A 246 28.39 24.01 6.87
C PHE A 246 28.34 25.51 6.57
N CYS A 247 29.51 26.13 6.51
CA CYS A 247 29.68 27.56 6.30
C CYS A 247 30.51 27.85 5.05
N CYS A 248 30.25 29.00 4.43
CA CYS A 248 31.01 29.52 3.31
C CYS A 248 32.52 29.54 3.63
N PRO A 249 33.40 29.15 2.68
CA PRO A 249 34.84 29.20 2.90
C PRO A 249 35.35 30.63 3.15
N PHE A 250 34.75 31.62 2.50
CA PHE A 250 35.10 33.03 2.65
C PHE A 250 34.37 33.74 3.80
N ARG A 251 33.87 33.00 4.79
CA ARG A 251 33.00 33.57 5.85
C ARG A 251 33.63 34.72 6.61
N THR A 252 34.94 34.73 6.77
CA THR A 252 35.70 35.78 7.47
C THR A 252 36.51 36.65 6.51
N SER A 253 36.42 36.41 5.21
CA SER A 253 37.10 37.25 4.21
C SER A 253 36.49 38.64 4.21
N THR A 254 37.33 39.66 4.06
CA THR A 254 36.95 41.06 3.83
C THR A 254 36.83 41.39 2.34
N ASP A 255 37.27 40.49 1.45
CA ASP A 255 37.19 40.67 0.00
C ASP A 255 35.76 40.39 -0.52
N ASP A 256 35.14 41.42 -1.08
CA ASP A 256 33.80 41.39 -1.65
C ASP A 256 33.75 40.71 -3.04
N ALA A 257 34.89 40.55 -3.72
CA ALA A 257 35.00 39.80 -4.97
C ALA A 257 35.09 38.28 -4.77
N ALA A 258 35.40 37.80 -3.56
CA ALA A 258 35.67 36.38 -3.30
C ALA A 258 34.43 35.46 -3.51
N CYS A 259 33.20 35.98 -3.47
CA CYS A 259 32.00 35.18 -3.74
C CYS A 259 31.54 35.35 -5.21
N PRO A 260 31.80 34.39 -6.11
CA PRO A 260 31.45 34.53 -7.53
C PRO A 260 29.93 34.49 -7.78
N PHE A 261 29.15 33.97 -6.83
CA PHE A 261 27.69 33.89 -6.91
C PHE A 261 26.98 35.11 -6.30
N ARG A 262 27.73 36.08 -5.77
CA ARG A 262 27.21 37.28 -5.08
C ARG A 262 26.06 37.00 -4.09
N HIS A 263 26.21 35.95 -3.28
CA HIS A 263 25.13 35.49 -2.40
C HIS A 263 24.70 36.58 -1.41
N ILE A 264 23.39 36.80 -1.20
CA ILE A 264 22.85 37.90 -0.36
C ILE A 264 23.44 37.92 1.06
N HIS A 265 23.60 36.75 1.70
CA HIS A 265 24.24 36.64 3.02
C HIS A 265 25.75 36.94 3.03
N TYR A 266 26.41 37.05 1.88
CA TYR A 266 27.79 37.50 1.78
C TYR A 266 27.88 39.03 1.88
N PHE A 267 26.95 39.76 1.27
CA PHE A 267 26.90 41.24 1.25
C PHE A 267 25.99 41.80 2.35
N ASN A 268 26.03 41.21 3.54
CA ASN A 268 25.11 41.56 4.64
C ASN A 268 25.71 42.52 5.68
N GLY A 269 26.91 43.05 5.44
CA GLY A 269 27.61 43.96 6.36
C GLY A 269 28.09 43.34 7.69
N LYS A 270 27.95 42.03 7.89
CA LYS A 270 28.35 41.35 9.15
C LYS A 270 29.80 40.88 9.08
N LYS A 271 30.47 40.70 10.23
CA LYS A 271 31.83 40.11 10.27
C LYS A 271 31.88 38.64 9.79
N LYS A 272 30.80 37.88 9.99
CA LYS A 272 30.67 36.48 9.55
C LYS A 272 29.66 36.41 8.41
N ARG A 273 30.18 36.28 7.18
CA ARG A 273 29.47 36.44 5.91
C ARG A 273 29.24 35.10 5.19
N GLY A 274 28.39 35.11 4.17
CA GLY A 274 28.23 34.02 3.22
C GLY A 274 27.12 33.02 3.54
N CYS A 275 26.97 32.04 2.64
CA CYS A 275 25.94 31.03 2.73
C CYS A 275 26.20 30.05 3.89
N THR A 276 25.10 29.57 4.49
CA THR A 276 25.11 28.49 5.48
C THR A 276 24.20 27.38 4.98
N ARG A 277 24.66 26.14 5.12
CA ARG A 277 23.88 24.93 4.82
C ARG A 277 23.97 23.98 6.00
N TYR A 278 23.02 23.06 6.09
CA TYR A 278 22.99 22.05 7.14
C TYR A 278 22.79 20.69 6.53
N ILE A 279 23.50 19.67 7.01
CA ILE A 279 23.15 18.26 6.79
C ILE A 279 22.55 17.73 8.08
N THR A 280 21.40 17.08 7.96
CA THR A 280 20.72 16.45 9.09
C THR A 280 20.79 14.94 8.90
N THR A 281 21.35 14.26 9.89
CA THR A 281 21.46 12.81 9.95
C THR A 281 20.60 12.33 11.10
N GLY A 282 19.68 11.39 10.85
CA GLY A 282 18.91 10.75 11.93
C GLY A 282 19.82 9.86 12.77
N THR A 283 19.54 9.80 14.07
CA THR A 283 20.21 8.87 15.01
C THR A 283 19.27 7.76 15.45
N ASP A 284 18.07 7.71 14.86
CA ASP A 284 17.04 6.73 15.12
C ASP A 284 17.29 5.41 14.39
N TYR A 285 16.62 4.35 14.83
CA TYR A 285 16.70 3.03 14.22
C TYR A 285 16.45 3.04 12.71
N ARG A 286 15.44 3.79 12.24
CA ARG A 286 15.17 3.95 10.81
C ARG A 286 16.40 4.41 10.01
N ALA A 287 17.25 5.26 10.61
CA ALA A 287 18.47 5.78 9.98
C ALA A 287 19.66 4.82 10.05
N SER A 288 19.67 3.86 10.98
CA SER A 288 20.75 2.85 11.09
C SER A 288 20.62 1.72 10.06
N ILE A 289 19.43 1.53 9.47
CA ILE A 289 19.19 0.46 8.49
C ILE A 289 19.99 0.67 7.20
N ASN A 290 20.90 -0.27 6.92
CA ASN A 290 21.67 -0.32 5.68
C ASN A 290 20.85 -0.92 4.52
N ARG A 291 20.18 -0.04 3.78
CA ARG A 291 19.31 -0.41 2.63
C ARG A 291 20.08 -0.83 1.38
N GLU A 292 21.39 -0.58 1.33
CA GLU A 292 22.23 -1.00 0.20
C GLU A 292 22.78 -2.42 0.35
N SER A 293 22.67 -3.00 1.55
CA SER A 293 23.10 -4.36 1.84
C SER A 293 22.39 -5.39 0.96
N LYS A 294 23.10 -6.47 0.63
CA LYS A 294 22.52 -7.63 -0.08
C LYS A 294 21.34 -8.21 0.71
N PHE A 295 21.47 -8.28 2.03
CA PHE A 295 20.43 -8.75 2.95
C PHE A 295 19.14 -7.94 2.82
N PHE A 296 19.22 -6.60 2.88
CA PHE A 296 18.04 -5.77 2.70
C PHE A 296 17.38 -6.00 1.33
N LYS A 297 18.19 -6.03 0.27
CA LYS A 297 17.71 -6.21 -1.10
C LYS A 297 17.06 -7.57 -1.34
N SER A 298 17.59 -8.65 -0.74
CA SER A 298 17.02 -10.00 -0.89
C SER A 298 15.66 -10.12 -0.20
N ILE A 299 15.52 -9.59 1.02
CA ILE A 299 14.23 -9.63 1.72
C ILE A 299 13.23 -8.70 1.04
N TYR A 300 13.63 -7.47 0.69
CA TYR A 300 12.74 -6.52 0.01
C TYR A 300 12.20 -7.04 -1.34
N ALA A 301 12.94 -7.92 -2.02
CA ALA A 301 12.48 -8.54 -3.28
C ALA A 301 11.18 -9.36 -3.11
N LEU A 302 10.93 -9.91 -1.92
CA LEU A 302 9.71 -10.67 -1.60
C LEU A 302 8.44 -9.82 -1.72
N ARG A 303 8.54 -8.48 -1.63
CA ARG A 303 7.43 -7.54 -1.87
C ARG A 303 6.72 -7.78 -3.20
N THR A 304 7.42 -8.31 -4.21
CA THR A 304 6.85 -8.62 -5.53
C THR A 304 5.62 -9.55 -5.43
N GLU A 305 5.52 -10.39 -4.39
CA GLU A 305 4.33 -11.21 -4.17
C GLU A 305 3.07 -10.40 -3.87
N SER A 306 3.18 -9.22 -3.23
CA SER A 306 2.05 -8.30 -3.05
C SER A 306 1.50 -7.79 -4.38
N GLU A 307 2.37 -7.44 -5.33
CA GLU A 307 1.95 -7.01 -6.67
C GLU A 307 1.28 -8.15 -7.45
N ARG A 308 1.84 -9.37 -7.36
CA ARG A 308 1.26 -10.58 -7.95
C ARG A 308 -0.08 -10.93 -7.32
N TYR A 309 -0.22 -10.74 -6.00
CA TYR A 309 -1.48 -10.91 -5.29
C TYR A 309 -2.53 -9.90 -5.75
N ASN A 310 -2.17 -8.61 -5.77
CA ASN A 310 -3.05 -7.54 -6.21
C ASN A 310 -3.53 -7.76 -7.65
N SER A 311 -2.67 -8.23 -8.56
CA SER A 311 -3.09 -8.62 -9.91
C SER A 311 -4.18 -9.72 -9.92
N ARG A 312 -4.01 -10.77 -9.10
CA ARG A 312 -5.02 -11.84 -8.95
C ARG A 312 -6.33 -11.32 -8.36
N TRP A 313 -6.26 -10.45 -7.36
CA TRP A 313 -7.42 -9.82 -6.76
C TRP A 313 -8.16 -8.90 -7.74
N LYS A 314 -7.44 -8.08 -8.53
CA LYS A 314 -8.01 -7.25 -9.60
C LYS A 314 -8.73 -8.08 -10.67
N ASN A 315 -8.22 -9.29 -10.93
CA ASN A 315 -8.89 -10.24 -11.82
C ASN A 315 -10.26 -10.72 -11.30
N LEU A 316 -10.67 -10.39 -10.07
CA LEU A 316 -12.03 -10.58 -9.56
C LEU A 316 -12.99 -9.41 -9.88
N ALA A 317 -12.58 -8.43 -10.68
CA ALA A 317 -13.35 -7.22 -11.01
C ALA A 317 -13.66 -6.30 -9.80
N LEU A 318 -12.83 -6.41 -8.75
CA LEU A 318 -12.95 -5.61 -7.54
C LEU A 318 -12.22 -4.26 -7.63
N GLU A 319 -11.39 -4.03 -8.66
CA GLU A 319 -10.73 -2.74 -8.88
C GLU A 319 -11.73 -1.65 -9.30
N LYS A 320 -12.77 -2.03 -10.07
CA LYS A 320 -13.81 -1.14 -10.59
C LYS A 320 -15.20 -1.73 -10.29
N PRO A 321 -15.57 -1.85 -9.01
CA PRO A 321 -16.81 -2.49 -8.61
C PRO A 321 -18.01 -1.68 -9.07
N SER A 322 -19.12 -2.36 -9.37
CA SER A 322 -20.38 -1.70 -9.73
C SER A 322 -21.10 -1.09 -8.51
N ALA A 323 -20.77 -1.55 -7.31
CA ALA A 323 -21.26 -1.01 -6.06
C ALA A 323 -20.74 0.42 -5.79
N ARG A 324 -21.42 1.08 -4.86
CA ARG A 324 -21.13 2.44 -4.36
C ARG A 324 -21.15 2.36 -2.84
N ASN A 325 -20.67 3.37 -2.12
CA ASN A 325 -20.58 3.43 -0.66
C ASN A 325 -19.50 2.51 -0.05
N ILE A 326 -18.91 2.95 1.06
CA ILE A 326 -17.77 2.27 1.66
C ILE A 326 -18.13 0.89 2.22
N SER A 327 -19.35 0.71 2.75
CA SER A 327 -19.80 -0.57 3.31
C SER A 327 -19.87 -1.66 2.24
N SER A 328 -20.51 -1.37 1.11
CA SER A 328 -20.59 -2.31 -0.01
C SER A 328 -19.22 -2.61 -0.61
N ILE A 329 -18.34 -1.60 -0.75
CA ILE A 329 -16.99 -1.84 -1.26
C ILE A 329 -16.18 -2.71 -0.29
N SER A 330 -16.23 -2.41 1.01
CA SER A 330 -15.54 -3.20 2.04
C SER A 330 -16.01 -4.65 2.02
N ASN A 331 -17.32 -4.89 1.99
CA ASN A 331 -17.89 -6.24 1.96
C ASN A 331 -17.48 -7.02 0.69
N LEU A 332 -17.51 -6.38 -0.48
CA LEU A 332 -17.07 -7.01 -1.73
C LEU A 332 -15.57 -7.35 -1.70
N ASN A 333 -14.74 -6.46 -1.15
CA ASN A 333 -13.32 -6.70 -1.01
C ASN A 333 -13.07 -7.92 -0.11
N THR A 334 -13.69 -7.97 1.08
CA THR A 334 -13.54 -9.09 2.02
C THR A 334 -13.99 -10.41 1.39
N ILE A 335 -15.14 -10.42 0.71
CA ILE A 335 -15.63 -11.60 -0.04
C ILE A 335 -14.61 -12.03 -1.09
N GLY A 336 -14.00 -11.08 -1.82
CA GLY A 336 -12.93 -11.37 -2.79
C GLY A 336 -11.73 -12.07 -2.17
N HIS A 337 -11.27 -11.61 -1.01
CA HIS A 337 -10.17 -12.25 -0.29
C HIS A 337 -10.55 -13.65 0.21
N ILE A 338 -11.77 -13.84 0.70
CA ILE A 338 -12.32 -15.16 1.06
C ILE A 338 -12.33 -16.09 -0.15
N CYS A 339 -12.75 -15.64 -1.32
CA CYS A 339 -12.71 -16.44 -2.54
C CYS A 339 -11.29 -16.91 -2.86
N MET A 340 -10.29 -16.03 -2.73
CA MET A 340 -8.88 -16.38 -2.95
C MET A 340 -8.37 -17.41 -1.93
N LEU A 341 -8.73 -17.29 -0.66
CA LEU A 341 -8.36 -18.24 0.39
C LEU A 341 -9.09 -19.58 0.23
N SER A 342 -10.36 -19.57 -0.19
CA SER A 342 -11.13 -20.77 -0.51
C SER A 342 -10.50 -21.55 -1.65
N ILE A 343 -9.99 -20.87 -2.69
CA ILE A 343 -9.23 -21.52 -3.76
C ILE A 343 -7.97 -22.21 -3.21
N ALA A 344 -7.24 -21.54 -2.31
CA ALA A 344 -6.06 -22.12 -1.69
C ALA A 344 -6.41 -23.38 -0.86
N LEU A 345 -7.44 -23.30 -0.01
CA LEU A 345 -7.92 -24.42 0.80
C LEU A 345 -8.40 -25.60 -0.05
N ALA A 346 -9.17 -25.33 -1.11
CA ALA A 346 -9.61 -26.37 -2.04
C ALA A 346 -8.42 -27.03 -2.75
N ALA A 347 -7.47 -26.25 -3.24
CA ALA A 347 -6.27 -26.77 -3.88
C ALA A 347 -5.43 -27.64 -2.93
N ILE A 348 -5.32 -27.27 -1.66
CA ILE A 348 -4.64 -28.08 -0.64
C ILE A 348 -5.39 -29.40 -0.40
N LYS A 349 -6.71 -29.34 -0.27
CA LYS A 349 -7.55 -30.52 -0.06
C LYS A 349 -7.48 -31.50 -1.25
N ASP A 350 -7.34 -30.98 -2.46
CA ASP A 350 -7.20 -31.75 -3.70
C ASP A 350 -5.72 -32.11 -4.00
N ASN A 351 -4.81 -31.99 -3.02
CA ASN A 351 -3.37 -32.24 -3.17
C ASN A 351 -2.70 -31.51 -4.37
N SER A 352 -3.26 -30.38 -4.77
CA SER A 352 -2.86 -29.55 -5.91
C SER A 352 -2.22 -28.24 -5.45
N ILE A 353 -1.18 -28.32 -4.62
CA ILE A 353 -0.55 -27.18 -3.93
C ILE A 353 -0.07 -26.08 -4.90
N ASP A 354 0.41 -26.47 -6.07
CA ASP A 354 0.83 -25.56 -7.16
C ASP A 354 -0.31 -24.69 -7.74
N SER A 355 -1.55 -25.02 -7.40
CA SER A 355 -2.77 -24.36 -7.85
C SER A 355 -3.40 -23.45 -6.79
N THR A 356 -2.82 -23.37 -5.59
CA THR A 356 -3.30 -22.52 -4.47
C THR A 356 -3.48 -21.05 -4.84
N LYS A 357 -2.71 -20.57 -5.82
CA LYS A 357 -2.72 -19.18 -6.31
C LYS A 357 -3.58 -18.98 -7.58
N SER A 358 -4.19 -20.02 -8.15
CA SER A 358 -4.83 -19.94 -9.47
C SER A 358 -6.07 -20.84 -9.61
N LEU A 359 -7.24 -20.21 -9.70
CA LEU A 359 -8.50 -20.89 -10.00
C LEU A 359 -8.45 -21.64 -11.34
N SER A 360 -7.83 -21.04 -12.37
CA SER A 360 -7.79 -21.66 -13.71
C SER A 360 -6.93 -22.93 -13.73
N LYS A 361 -5.84 -22.97 -12.94
CA LYS A 361 -5.05 -24.21 -12.77
C LYS A 361 -5.82 -25.27 -12.01
N LEU A 362 -6.48 -24.89 -10.91
CA LEU A 362 -7.29 -25.80 -10.11
C LEU A 362 -8.41 -26.44 -10.94
N MET A 363 -9.12 -25.63 -11.73
CA MET A 363 -10.19 -26.13 -12.60
C MET A 363 -9.69 -27.08 -13.71
N LYS A 364 -8.47 -26.89 -14.23
CA LYS A 364 -7.89 -27.78 -15.24
C LYS A 364 -7.49 -29.16 -14.69
N LYS A 365 -7.18 -29.25 -13.39
CA LYS A 365 -6.84 -30.53 -12.74
C LYS A 365 -8.07 -31.30 -12.25
N ALA A 366 -9.18 -30.59 -12.03
CA ALA A 366 -10.45 -31.16 -11.60
C ALA A 366 -11.37 -31.58 -12.77
N ALA A 367 -10.94 -31.34 -14.02
CA ALA A 367 -11.59 -31.80 -15.24
C ALA A 367 -10.77 -32.97 -15.80
#